data_AF-A0A2P2DYW3-F1
#
_entry.id   AF-A0A2P2DYW3-F1
#
_cell.length_a   1.000
_cell.length_b   1.000
_cell.length_c   1.000
_cell.angle_alpha   90.00
_cell.angle_beta   90.00
_cell.angle_gamma   90.00
#
_symmetry.space_group_name_H-M   'P 1'
#
loop_
_entity.id
_entity.type
_entity.pdbx_description
1 polymer ?
#
loop_
_entity_poly.entity_id
_entity_poly.type
_entity_poly.pdbx_seq_one_letter_code
_entity_poly.pdbx_strand_id
1 'polypeptide(L)'
;MNANRTIICKTKIAAFAISRIRTIEVISGPSLSWYPEERGGINSKSQILSDKESSFLRIEEVVVQLFGVRGSIAAPLRNQEYKKKILEALSLYQESGKGQSPEQFWKSLPYHVKFVTGSDTTCIKLTDHQGNLYIIDMGTGIRNVGDELIQDYLKSPGPRTVHIFVTHTHWDHIQGLPFFKPIYFPDFTLKFYSPYSDLQARLERQQNPEFFPVTFSSVACQKEFKYFSPGDVLRFGSGIEVKCYPLRHPGGSFAYRFVTAEGKTFIFATDAEFTGQDMEIIHDSMDFFQGADLLILDAQYTLDESFSKFDWGHTSYTMAVNCATSWNVKNLVLTHHEPTYTDQKIHEIFEAAVDHKDLLGAKNLKIHLAREGLRFHL
;
A
#
# COMPACT_ATOMS: atom_id res chain seq x y z
N MET A 1 -27.84 -0.75 40.78
CA MET A 1 -26.69 -1.69 40.81
C MET A 1 -26.23 -2.16 39.41
N ASN A 2 -26.26 -1.33 38.35
CA ASN A 2 -25.90 -1.78 36.99
C ASN A 2 -24.82 -0.96 36.25
N ALA A 3 -24.17 0.02 36.90
CA ALA A 3 -23.08 0.79 36.27
C ALA A 3 -21.70 0.10 36.36
N ASN A 4 -21.46 -0.72 37.39
CA ASN A 4 -20.14 -1.32 37.64
C ASN A 4 -19.84 -2.59 36.81
N ARG A 5 -20.85 -3.28 36.24
CA ARG A 5 -20.60 -4.48 35.42
C ARG A 5 -20.16 -4.15 33.98
N THR A 6 -20.57 -3.01 33.43
CA THR A 6 -20.20 -2.58 32.07
C THR A 6 -18.76 -2.08 31.98
N ILE A 7 -18.25 -1.45 33.05
CA ILE A 7 -16.85 -1.00 33.12
C ILE A 7 -15.90 -2.20 33.21
N ILE A 8 -16.24 -3.22 34.01
CA ILE A 8 -15.42 -4.44 34.18
C ILE A 8 -15.32 -5.27 32.89
N CYS A 9 -16.31 -5.20 32.00
CA CYS A 9 -16.29 -5.91 30.71
C CYS A 9 -15.40 -5.21 29.66
N LYS A 10 -15.42 -3.87 29.61
CA LYS A 10 -14.56 -3.07 28.70
C LYS A 10 -13.08 -3.20 29.04
N THR A 11 -12.73 -3.22 30.33
CA THR A 11 -11.34 -3.42 30.77
C THR A 11 -10.84 -4.84 30.49
N LYS A 12 -11.73 -5.85 30.46
CA LYS A 12 -11.36 -7.24 30.15
C LYS A 12 -11.08 -7.49 28.68
N ILE A 13 -11.71 -6.79 27.74
CA ILE A 13 -11.44 -6.94 26.29
C ILE A 13 -10.15 -6.19 25.91
N ALA A 14 -9.94 -4.98 26.43
CA ALA A 14 -8.65 -4.30 26.32
C ALA A 14 -7.54 -5.14 26.99
N ALA A 15 -7.79 -5.72 28.17
CA ALA A 15 -6.87 -6.68 28.78
C ALA A 15 -6.76 -8.01 28.03
N PHE A 16 -7.72 -8.44 27.22
CA PHE A 16 -7.60 -9.64 26.37
C PHE A 16 -6.71 -9.38 25.15
N ALA A 17 -6.83 -8.19 24.55
CA ALA A 17 -5.92 -7.71 23.52
C ALA A 17 -4.50 -7.46 24.07
N ILE A 18 -4.38 -6.94 25.31
CA ILE A 18 -3.10 -6.62 25.96
C ILE A 18 -2.45 -7.85 26.64
N SER A 19 -3.21 -8.79 27.20
CA SER A 19 -2.65 -9.97 27.91
C SER A 19 -2.03 -11.00 26.97
N ARG A 20 -2.51 -11.12 25.73
CA ARG A 20 -1.83 -11.93 24.70
C ARG A 20 -0.56 -11.27 24.14
N ILE A 21 -0.27 -10.01 24.48
CA ILE A 21 0.97 -9.32 24.10
C ILE A 21 2.10 -9.63 25.10
N ARG A 22 1.80 -10.05 26.34
CA ARG A 22 2.83 -10.37 27.36
C ARG A 22 3.35 -11.81 27.34
N THR A 23 2.77 -12.68 26.52
CA THR A 23 3.21 -14.08 26.33
C THR A 23 3.57 -14.31 24.86
N ILE A 24 4.55 -13.56 24.37
CA ILE A 24 5.37 -13.99 23.24
C ILE A 24 6.70 -14.37 23.87
N GLU A 25 6.94 -15.67 24.05
CA GLU A 25 8.32 -16.13 24.17
C GLU A 25 9.05 -15.65 22.92
N VAL A 26 10.03 -14.77 23.11
CA VAL A 26 10.94 -14.35 22.06
C VAL A 26 11.76 -15.59 21.68
N ILE A 27 11.26 -16.36 20.73
CA ILE A 27 12.12 -17.26 19.96
C ILE A 27 12.92 -16.34 19.05
N SER A 28 14.14 -16.00 19.48
CA SER A 28 15.11 -15.26 18.67
C SER A 28 15.55 -16.12 17.48
N GLY A 29 14.73 -16.13 16.44
CA GLY A 29 15.14 -16.51 15.09
C GLY A 29 15.87 -15.32 14.43
N PRO A 30 16.88 -15.56 13.57
CA PRO A 30 17.56 -14.48 12.86
C PRO A 30 16.56 -13.69 12.01
N SER A 31 16.66 -12.36 12.05
CA SER A 31 15.90 -11.45 11.20
C SER A 31 16.30 -11.64 9.73
N LEU A 32 15.62 -12.54 9.03
CA LEU A 32 15.70 -12.66 7.59
C LEU A 32 14.71 -11.66 6.99
N SER A 33 15.21 -10.55 6.42
CA SER A 33 14.39 -9.72 5.55
C SER A 33 14.14 -10.50 4.25
N TRP A 34 12.96 -11.09 4.11
CA TRP A 34 12.58 -11.94 2.98
C TRP A 34 12.20 -11.15 1.69
N TYR A 35 12.48 -9.85 1.63
CA TYR A 35 12.15 -9.03 0.47
C TYR A 35 13.38 -8.85 -0.42
N PRO A 36 13.40 -9.42 -1.64
CA PRO A 36 14.44 -9.10 -2.60
C PRO A 36 14.32 -7.62 -3.01
N GLU A 37 15.39 -6.85 -2.82
CA GLU A 37 15.54 -5.52 -3.43
C GLU A 37 15.62 -5.70 -4.95
N GLU A 38 14.62 -5.23 -5.69
CA GLU A 38 14.76 -5.06 -7.14
C GLU A 38 15.62 -3.83 -7.42
N ARG A 39 16.94 -4.00 -7.33
CA ARG A 39 17.89 -3.01 -7.84
C ARG A 39 17.90 -3.09 -9.36
N GLY A 40 17.48 -2.01 -10.02
CA GLY A 40 17.59 -1.85 -11.47
C GLY A 40 19.03 -2.14 -11.93
N GLY A 41 19.17 -2.99 -12.96
CA GLY A 41 20.45 -3.48 -13.44
C GLY A 41 21.42 -2.37 -13.85
N ILE A 42 22.60 -2.38 -13.23
CA ILE A 42 23.80 -1.68 -13.72
C ILE A 42 24.82 -2.76 -14.07
N ASN A 43 25.41 -2.60 -15.26
CA ASN A 43 26.35 -3.51 -15.89
C ASN A 43 27.56 -3.87 -14.98
N SER A 44 28.00 -5.11 -15.12
CA SER A 44 29.06 -5.74 -14.34
C SER A 44 30.45 -5.14 -14.61
N LYS A 45 31.19 -4.87 -13.54
CA LYS A 45 32.62 -5.16 -13.43
C LYS A 45 33.03 -5.16 -11.95
N SER A 46 33.44 -6.33 -11.50
CA SER A 46 33.98 -6.63 -10.18
C SER A 46 35.31 -5.91 -9.95
N GLN A 47 35.40 -5.12 -8.88
CA GLN A 47 36.68 -4.86 -8.22
C GLN A 47 36.45 -4.85 -6.71
N ILE A 48 37.09 -5.82 -6.07
CA ILE A 48 37.21 -5.97 -4.62
C ILE A 48 38.02 -4.77 -4.12
N LEU A 49 37.39 -3.86 -3.38
CA LEU A 49 38.09 -2.84 -2.60
C LEU A 49 37.55 -2.86 -1.17
N SER A 50 38.52 -2.84 -0.27
CA SER A 50 38.49 -3.11 1.16
C SER A 50 37.64 -2.13 1.97
N ASP A 51 37.09 -2.66 3.07
CA ASP A 51 36.55 -1.94 4.22
C ASP A 51 37.48 -0.81 4.68
N LYS A 52 37.15 0.44 4.28
CA LYS A 52 37.45 1.73 4.96
C LYS A 52 37.28 2.91 3.97
N GLU A 53 36.08 3.09 3.40
CA GLU A 53 35.72 4.36 2.71
C GLU A 53 34.23 4.47 2.30
N SER A 54 33.29 4.12 3.19
CA SER A 54 31.84 4.36 2.94
C SER A 54 31.19 5.23 4.00
N SER A 55 31.81 6.38 4.29
CA SER A 55 31.21 7.49 5.06
C SER A 55 30.80 8.67 4.17
N PHE A 56 30.45 8.43 2.91
CA PHE A 56 29.93 9.45 2.00
C PHE A 56 28.55 9.02 1.47
N LEU A 57 27.53 9.84 1.78
CA LEU A 57 26.17 9.88 1.24
C LEU A 57 25.24 8.71 1.61
N ARG A 58 24.64 8.75 2.81
CA ARG A 58 23.29 8.16 2.98
C ARG A 58 22.29 9.25 2.60
N ILE A 59 21.71 9.03 1.43
CA ILE A 59 20.88 9.92 0.64
C ILE A 59 19.56 10.19 1.39
N GLU A 60 19.07 11.41 1.25
CA GLU A 60 17.80 11.96 1.75
C GLU A 60 16.59 11.29 1.09
N GLU A 61 16.46 9.96 1.18
CA GLU A 61 15.45 9.23 0.40
C GLU A 61 14.09 9.15 1.11
N VAL A 62 13.03 9.47 0.38
CA VAL A 62 11.67 9.10 0.75
C VAL A 62 11.40 7.69 0.25
N VAL A 63 10.97 6.80 1.15
CA VAL A 63 10.67 5.40 0.84
C VAL A 63 9.17 5.17 0.84
N VAL A 64 8.64 4.67 -0.28
CA VAL A 64 7.25 4.24 -0.45
C VAL A 64 7.20 2.73 -0.35
N GLN A 65 6.39 2.18 0.56
CA GLN A 65 6.24 0.73 0.77
C GLN A 65 4.78 0.32 0.72
N LEU A 66 4.49 -0.78 0.02
CA LEU A 66 3.15 -1.31 -0.18
C LEU A 66 2.85 -2.36 0.89
N PHE A 67 1.76 -2.18 1.65
CA PHE A 67 1.32 -3.11 2.70
C PHE A 67 -0.01 -3.79 2.40
N GLY A 68 -0.79 -3.22 1.49
CA GLY A 68 -1.99 -3.85 0.95
C GLY A 68 -2.27 -3.29 -0.43
N VAL A 69 -2.60 -4.20 -1.35
CA VAL A 69 -2.73 -3.93 -2.79
C VAL A 69 -4.00 -4.53 -3.39
N ARG A 70 -4.81 -5.20 -2.55
CA ARG A 70 -6.07 -5.83 -2.94
C ARG A 70 -7.21 -4.82 -2.88
N GLY A 71 -8.04 -4.81 -3.91
CA GLY A 71 -9.23 -3.96 -3.91
C GLY A 71 -10.48 -4.66 -3.38
N SER A 72 -11.49 -3.89 -3.01
CA SER A 72 -12.86 -4.28 -2.61
C SER A 72 -13.00 -5.13 -1.34
N ILE A 73 -12.20 -6.19 -1.16
CA ILE A 73 -12.18 -7.04 0.03
C ILE A 73 -10.85 -7.82 0.13
N ALA A 74 -10.44 -8.13 1.35
CA ALA A 74 -9.30 -9.01 1.57
C ALA A 74 -9.58 -10.42 1.02
N ALA A 75 -8.64 -10.95 0.23
CA ALA A 75 -8.80 -12.23 -0.46
C ALA A 75 -7.53 -13.07 -0.27
N PRO A 76 -7.43 -13.83 0.83
CA PRO A 76 -6.28 -14.69 1.10
C PRO A 76 -6.26 -15.89 0.14
N LEU A 77 -5.05 -16.35 -0.16
CA LEU A 77 -4.82 -17.55 -0.98
C LEU A 77 -5.52 -18.77 -0.38
N ARG A 78 -6.35 -19.46 -1.17
CA ARG A 78 -7.07 -20.65 -0.70
C ARG A 78 -6.19 -21.90 -0.77
N ASN A 79 -6.48 -22.90 0.07
CA ASN A 79 -5.72 -24.16 0.12
C ASN A 79 -5.60 -24.88 -1.23
N GLN A 80 -6.63 -24.80 -2.09
CA GLN A 80 -6.59 -25.40 -3.43
C GLN A 80 -5.58 -24.68 -4.34
N GLU A 81 -5.56 -23.35 -4.32
CA GLU A 81 -4.62 -22.54 -5.09
C GLU A 81 -3.20 -22.70 -4.56
N TYR A 82 -3.03 -22.69 -3.23
CA TYR A 82 -1.76 -22.98 -2.58
C TYR A 82 -1.22 -24.36 -2.99
N LYS A 83 -2.04 -25.40 -2.92
CA LYS A 83 -1.67 -26.75 -3.38
C LYS A 83 -1.27 -26.75 -4.86
N LYS A 84 -2.02 -26.08 -5.73
CA LYS A 84 -1.69 -25.97 -7.17
C LYS A 84 -0.30 -25.37 -7.36
N LYS A 85 0.01 -24.25 -6.71
CA LYS A 85 1.32 -23.60 -6.79
C LYS A 85 2.46 -24.50 -6.34
N ILE A 86 2.29 -25.20 -5.21
CA ILE A 86 3.33 -26.11 -4.70
C ILE A 86 3.56 -27.27 -5.67
N LEU A 87 2.49 -27.87 -6.20
CA LEU A 87 2.62 -28.96 -7.17
C LEU A 87 3.28 -28.50 -8.48
N GLU A 88 2.95 -27.30 -8.95
CA GLU A 88 3.58 -26.70 -10.13
C GLU A 88 5.08 -26.44 -9.91
N ALA A 89 5.45 -25.86 -8.75
CA ALA A 89 6.85 -25.68 -8.38
C ALA A 89 7.61 -27.03 -8.31
N LEU A 90 6.98 -28.08 -7.77
CA LEU A 90 7.60 -29.41 -7.71
C LEU A 90 7.77 -30.04 -9.11
N SER A 91 6.81 -29.85 -10.03
CA SER A 91 6.92 -30.30 -11.42
C SER A 91 8.09 -29.60 -12.12
N LEU A 92 8.15 -28.27 -12.01
CA LEU A 92 9.24 -27.47 -12.59
C LEU A 92 10.61 -27.87 -12.02
N TYR A 93 10.69 -28.20 -10.73
CA TYR A 93 11.93 -28.69 -10.13
C TYR A 93 12.38 -30.02 -10.73
N GLN A 94 11.44 -30.97 -10.91
CA GLN A 94 11.72 -32.26 -11.54
C GLN A 94 12.22 -32.11 -12.99
N GLU A 95 11.67 -31.15 -13.73
CA GLU A 95 12.06 -30.84 -15.11
C GLU A 95 13.42 -30.15 -15.22
N SER A 96 13.82 -29.35 -14.23
CA SER A 96 15.06 -28.56 -14.25
C SER A 96 16.37 -29.38 -14.20
N GLY A 97 16.29 -30.67 -13.86
CA GLY A 97 17.43 -31.58 -13.76
C GLY A 97 18.20 -31.46 -12.42
N LYS A 98 19.16 -32.36 -12.20
CA LYS A 98 19.95 -32.39 -10.95
C LYS A 98 21.01 -31.29 -10.95
N GLY A 99 21.14 -30.55 -9.84
CA GLY A 99 22.31 -29.70 -9.56
C GLY A 99 22.03 -28.23 -9.21
N GLN A 100 20.78 -27.74 -9.33
CA GLN A 100 20.42 -26.40 -8.84
C GLN A 100 20.21 -26.40 -7.32
N SER A 101 20.65 -25.33 -6.66
CA SER A 101 20.27 -25.10 -5.26
C SER A 101 18.80 -24.67 -5.15
N PRO A 102 18.12 -24.89 -4.00
CA PRO A 102 16.74 -24.43 -3.79
C PRO A 102 16.55 -22.93 -4.08
N GLU A 103 17.54 -22.11 -3.75
CA GLU A 103 17.54 -20.66 -3.99
C GLU A 103 17.61 -20.33 -5.49
N GLN A 104 18.46 -21.03 -6.25
CA GLN A 104 18.58 -20.83 -7.70
C GLN A 104 17.29 -21.26 -8.41
N PHE A 105 16.71 -22.37 -7.98
CA PHE A 105 15.44 -22.86 -8.49
C PHE A 105 14.28 -21.89 -8.17
N TRP A 106 14.20 -21.40 -6.92
CA TRP A 106 13.18 -20.41 -6.57
C TRP A 106 13.28 -19.16 -7.44
N LYS A 107 14.50 -18.70 -7.77
CA LYS A 107 14.72 -17.56 -8.68
C LYS A 107 14.28 -17.84 -10.12
N SER A 108 14.31 -19.08 -10.59
CA SER A 108 13.88 -19.44 -11.95
C SER A 108 12.37 -19.65 -12.08
N LEU A 109 11.64 -19.80 -10.97
CA LEU A 109 10.19 -19.99 -11.01
C LEU A 109 9.46 -18.85 -11.77
N PRO A 110 8.38 -19.16 -12.52
CA PRO A 110 7.45 -18.17 -13.03
C PRO A 110 6.89 -17.29 -11.90
N TYR A 111 6.51 -16.05 -12.23
CA TYR A 111 6.08 -15.07 -11.24
C TYR A 111 4.90 -15.57 -10.39
N HIS A 112 3.85 -16.13 -11.02
CA HIS A 112 2.63 -16.57 -10.35
C HIS A 112 2.85 -17.76 -9.40
N VAL A 113 3.90 -18.55 -9.62
CA VAL A 113 4.31 -19.63 -8.71
C VAL A 113 5.16 -19.07 -7.56
N LYS A 114 6.04 -18.11 -7.87
CA LYS A 114 7.02 -17.53 -6.94
C LYS A 114 6.41 -16.62 -5.89
N PHE A 115 5.38 -15.85 -6.27
CA PHE A 115 4.81 -14.80 -5.42
C PHE A 115 3.33 -15.01 -5.16
N VAL A 116 2.89 -14.59 -3.98
CA VAL A 116 1.48 -14.29 -3.67
C VAL A 116 1.32 -12.79 -3.85
N THR A 117 0.39 -12.38 -4.70
CA THR A 117 0.19 -10.99 -5.11
C THR A 117 -1.12 -10.50 -4.51
N GLY A 118 -1.03 -9.73 -3.43
CA GLY A 118 -2.20 -9.28 -2.72
C GLY A 118 -2.67 -10.25 -1.65
N SER A 119 -3.53 -9.73 -0.80
CA SER A 119 -4.42 -10.40 0.15
C SER A 119 -4.94 -9.30 1.04
N ASP A 120 -4.00 -8.46 1.50
CA ASP A 120 -4.30 -7.30 2.30
C ASP A 120 -4.83 -6.16 1.43
N THR A 121 -5.86 -5.49 1.91
CA THR A 121 -6.46 -4.35 1.22
C THR A 121 -5.68 -3.07 1.45
N THR A 122 -5.90 -2.11 0.54
CA THR A 122 -5.17 -0.85 0.35
C THR A 122 -4.53 -0.27 1.61
N CYS A 123 -3.20 -0.24 1.62
CA CYS A 123 -2.42 0.47 2.62
C CYS A 123 -1.01 0.75 2.08
N ILE A 124 -0.64 2.03 2.02
CA ILE A 124 0.70 2.48 1.60
C ILE A 124 1.38 3.18 2.76
N LYS A 125 2.66 2.91 2.96
CA LYS A 125 3.50 3.55 3.97
C LYS A 125 4.57 4.38 3.29
N LEU A 126 4.68 5.65 3.65
CA LEU A 126 5.80 6.53 3.32
C LEU A 126 6.66 6.78 4.56
N THR A 127 7.97 6.76 4.39
CA THR A 127 8.91 7.24 5.40
C THR A 127 9.86 8.25 4.77
N ASP A 128 9.97 9.43 5.37
CA ASP A 128 10.89 10.46 4.89
C ASP A 128 12.28 10.35 5.53
N HIS A 129 13.21 11.18 5.06
CA HIS A 129 14.60 11.20 5.52
C HIS A 129 14.77 11.56 7.01
N GLN A 130 13.75 12.16 7.65
CA GLN A 130 13.74 12.46 9.09
C GLN A 130 13.07 11.35 9.91
N GLY A 131 12.57 10.30 9.26
CA GLY A 131 11.84 9.22 9.89
C GLY A 131 10.38 9.56 10.18
N ASN A 132 9.82 10.64 9.62
CA ASN A 132 8.38 10.89 9.75
C ASN A 132 7.60 9.86 8.94
N LEU A 133 6.45 9.46 9.49
CA LEU A 133 5.63 8.39 8.95
C LEU A 133 4.34 8.93 8.36
N TYR A 134 4.10 8.58 7.11
CA TYR A 134 2.86 8.87 6.40
C TYR A 134 2.24 7.55 5.97
N ILE A 135 0.93 7.41 6.13
CA ILE A 135 0.16 6.24 5.72
C ILE A 135 -0.94 6.75 4.78
N ILE A 136 -1.18 6.07 3.67
CA ILE A 136 -2.33 6.31 2.81
C ILE A 136 -3.23 5.09 2.92
N ASP A 137 -4.47 5.36 3.36
CA ASP A 137 -5.51 4.40 3.70
C ASP A 137 -5.15 3.38 4.77
N MET A 138 -6.20 2.77 5.30
CA MET A 138 -6.19 1.93 6.49
C MET A 138 -6.93 0.62 6.22
N GLY A 139 -6.76 0.06 5.02
CA GLY A 139 -7.17 -1.30 4.70
C GLY A 139 -6.47 -2.34 5.57
N THR A 140 -6.74 -3.64 5.37
CA THR A 140 -6.20 -4.67 6.27
C THR A 140 -4.66 -4.67 6.34
N GLY A 141 -3.98 -4.19 5.29
CA GLY A 141 -2.53 -4.04 5.27
C GLY A 141 -1.97 -3.18 6.41
N ILE A 142 -2.76 -2.24 6.94
CA ILE A 142 -2.34 -1.39 8.06
C ILE A 142 -2.03 -2.20 9.34
N ARG A 143 -2.61 -3.39 9.49
CA ARG A 143 -2.29 -4.29 10.61
C ARG A 143 -0.80 -4.60 10.65
N ASN A 144 -0.20 -4.89 9.50
CA ASN A 144 1.23 -5.21 9.38
C ASN A 144 2.09 -3.96 9.66
N VAL A 145 1.65 -2.77 9.20
CA VAL A 145 2.31 -1.49 9.57
C VAL A 145 2.27 -1.29 11.08
N GLY A 146 1.13 -1.53 11.71
CA GLY A 146 0.98 -1.43 13.17
C GLY A 146 1.90 -2.41 13.92
N ASP A 147 2.06 -3.62 13.41
CA ASP A 147 2.99 -4.61 13.98
C ASP A 147 4.44 -4.13 13.94
N GLU A 148 4.89 -3.57 12.82
CA GLU A 148 6.23 -2.96 12.70
C GLU A 148 6.42 -1.82 13.69
N LEU A 149 5.46 -0.88 13.76
CA LEU A 149 5.56 0.28 14.64
C LEU A 149 5.60 -0.10 16.12
N ILE A 150 4.84 -1.11 16.52
CA ILE A 150 4.87 -1.60 17.91
C ILE A 150 6.21 -2.30 18.20
N GLN A 151 6.75 -3.09 17.27
CA GLN A 151 8.07 -3.70 17.47
C GLN A 151 9.16 -2.64 17.67
N ASP A 152 9.12 -1.55 16.91
CA ASP A 152 10.10 -0.46 17.06
C ASP A 152 9.86 0.38 18.32
N TYR A 153 8.60 0.65 18.66
CA TYR A 153 8.23 1.28 19.93
C TYR A 153 8.72 0.47 21.15
N LEU A 154 8.61 -0.86 21.12
CA LEU A 154 9.08 -1.70 22.23
C LEU A 154 10.61 -1.66 22.41
N LYS A 155 11.38 -1.39 21.34
CA LYS A 155 12.84 -1.18 21.41
C LYS A 155 13.18 0.21 21.93
N SER A 156 12.40 1.22 21.55
CA SER A 156 12.60 2.62 21.92
C SER A 156 11.25 3.28 22.21
N PRO A 157 10.75 3.17 23.46
CA PRO A 157 9.50 3.76 23.87
C PRO A 157 9.56 5.28 23.86
N GLY A 158 8.43 5.92 23.57
CA GLY A 158 8.28 7.36 23.59
C GLY A 158 7.24 7.85 22.58
N PRO A 159 6.97 9.17 22.57
CA PRO A 159 5.97 9.76 21.69
C PRO A 159 6.23 9.47 20.21
N ARG A 160 5.19 9.08 19.48
CA ARG A 160 5.23 8.83 18.02
C ARG A 160 4.08 9.56 17.35
N THR A 161 4.36 10.23 16.23
CA THR A 161 3.32 10.83 15.37
C THR A 161 3.18 10.00 14.11
N VAL A 162 1.94 9.72 13.71
CA VAL A 162 1.59 9.03 12.46
C VAL A 162 0.65 9.90 11.66
N HIS A 163 1.04 10.26 10.44
CA HIS A 163 0.19 11.01 9.51
C HIS A 163 -0.59 10.02 8.64
N ILE A 164 -1.92 10.13 8.60
CA ILE A 164 -2.79 9.20 7.88
C ILE A 164 -3.65 9.97 6.90
N PHE A 165 -3.47 9.73 5.61
CA PHE A 165 -4.28 10.27 4.53
C PHE A 165 -5.35 9.25 4.15
N VAL A 166 -6.60 9.68 4.08
CA VAL A 166 -7.74 8.81 3.77
C VAL A 166 -8.32 9.23 2.43
N THR A 167 -8.21 8.38 1.42
CA THR A 167 -8.73 8.63 0.06
C THR A 167 -10.25 8.69 0.11
N HIS A 168 -10.87 7.68 0.70
CA HIS A 168 -12.29 7.59 0.95
C HIS A 168 -12.57 6.50 2.01
N THR A 169 -13.85 6.22 2.25
CA THR A 169 -14.29 5.40 3.39
C THR A 169 -15.01 4.12 2.99
N HIS A 170 -14.71 3.55 1.81
CA HIS A 170 -15.10 2.16 1.55
C HIS A 170 -14.33 1.21 2.46
N TRP A 171 -14.94 0.05 2.71
CA TRP A 171 -14.51 -0.86 3.77
C TRP A 171 -13.07 -1.29 3.61
N ASP A 172 -12.66 -1.66 2.41
CA ASP A 172 -11.30 -2.06 2.09
C ASP A 172 -10.24 -0.97 2.27
N HIS A 173 -10.63 0.29 2.44
CA HIS A 173 -9.74 1.40 2.80
C HIS A 173 -9.73 1.75 4.29
N ILE A 174 -10.64 1.21 5.11
CA ILE A 174 -10.74 1.54 6.55
C ILE A 174 -10.86 0.33 7.49
N GLN A 175 -11.08 -0.88 6.95
CA GLN A 175 -11.39 -2.09 7.73
C GLN A 175 -10.25 -2.53 8.65
N GLY A 176 -9.02 -2.13 8.35
CA GLY A 176 -7.85 -2.49 9.14
C GLY A 176 -7.67 -1.64 10.40
N LEU A 177 -8.30 -0.46 10.48
CA LEU A 177 -8.13 0.48 11.59
C LEU A 177 -8.32 -0.17 12.99
N PRO A 178 -9.36 -1.00 13.26
CA PRO A 178 -9.55 -1.62 14.56
C PRO A 178 -8.39 -2.56 14.98
N PHE A 179 -7.60 -3.03 14.02
CA PHE A 179 -6.44 -3.90 14.23
C PHE A 179 -5.10 -3.15 14.09
N PHE A 180 -5.12 -1.84 13.85
CA PHE A 180 -3.93 -1.00 13.90
C PHE A 180 -3.50 -0.78 15.35
N LYS A 181 -2.65 -1.66 15.87
CA LYS A 181 -2.22 -1.67 17.28
C LYS A 181 -1.87 -0.29 17.87
N PRO A 182 -1.20 0.63 17.14
CA PRO A 182 -0.92 1.98 17.64
C PRO A 182 -2.11 2.76 18.20
N ILE A 183 -3.34 2.52 17.75
CA ILE A 183 -4.52 3.24 18.30
C ILE A 183 -4.74 2.98 19.79
N TYR A 184 -4.21 1.86 20.30
CA TYR A 184 -4.35 1.44 21.69
C TYR A 184 -3.21 1.91 22.61
N PHE A 185 -2.25 2.69 22.10
CA PHE A 185 -1.11 3.18 22.86
C PHE A 185 -1.22 4.70 23.04
N PRO A 186 -1.15 5.23 24.29
CA PRO A 186 -1.31 6.66 24.57
C PRO A 186 -0.15 7.52 24.03
N ASP A 187 1.02 6.92 23.81
CA ASP A 187 2.20 7.60 23.27
C ASP A 187 2.08 7.91 21.77
N PHE A 188 1.07 7.34 21.09
CA PHE A 188 0.84 7.60 19.68
C PHE A 188 -0.13 8.76 19.48
N THR A 189 0.23 9.66 18.59
CA THR A 189 -0.64 10.70 18.03
C THR A 189 -0.90 10.38 16.57
N LEU A 190 -2.16 10.11 16.23
CA LEU A 190 -2.59 9.89 14.86
C LEU A 190 -3.23 11.17 14.33
N LYS A 191 -2.67 11.70 13.24
CA LYS A 191 -3.18 12.88 12.54
C LYS A 191 -3.81 12.42 11.24
N PHE A 192 -5.13 12.54 11.13
CA PHE A 192 -5.90 12.15 9.95
C PHE A 192 -6.08 13.34 9.02
N TYR A 193 -5.86 13.13 7.72
CA TYR A 193 -5.99 14.12 6.67
C TYR A 193 -6.97 13.59 5.62
N SER A 194 -8.01 14.37 5.33
CA SER A 194 -8.96 14.01 4.28
C SER A 194 -9.79 15.21 3.82
N PRO A 195 -10.25 15.23 2.56
CA PRO A 195 -11.27 16.18 2.10
C PRO A 195 -12.68 15.88 2.61
N TYR A 196 -12.89 14.80 3.37
CA TYR A 196 -14.16 14.55 4.06
C TYR A 196 -14.21 15.26 5.41
N SER A 197 -15.02 16.32 5.51
CA SER A 197 -15.20 17.07 6.76
C SER A 197 -15.81 16.24 7.89
N ASP A 198 -16.52 15.16 7.55
CA ASP A 198 -17.14 14.22 8.48
C ASP A 198 -16.30 12.95 8.72
N LEU A 199 -15.01 12.93 8.35
CA LEU A 199 -14.15 11.74 8.48
C LEU A 199 -14.21 11.12 9.88
N GLN A 200 -14.13 11.93 10.94
CA GLN A 200 -14.21 11.43 12.31
C GLN A 200 -15.49 10.63 12.55
N ALA A 201 -16.64 11.16 12.15
CA ALA A 201 -17.93 10.50 12.32
C ALA A 201 -18.03 9.19 11.51
N ARG A 202 -17.38 9.13 10.33
CA ARG A 202 -17.31 7.91 9.52
C ARG A 202 -16.51 6.80 10.21
N LEU A 203 -15.34 7.14 10.77
CA LEU A 203 -14.50 6.17 11.50
C LEU A 203 -15.15 5.73 12.81
N GLU A 204 -15.84 6.63 13.52
CA GLU A 204 -16.62 6.29 14.70
C GLU A 204 -17.78 5.32 14.37
N ARG A 205 -18.44 5.51 13.22
CA ARG A 205 -19.46 4.58 12.73
C ARG A 205 -18.87 3.23 12.35
N GLN A 206 -17.70 3.20 11.72
CA GLN A 206 -17.01 1.96 11.37
C GLN A 206 -16.68 1.11 12.60
N GLN A 207 -16.28 1.74 13.71
CA GLN A 207 -16.05 1.08 15.00
C GLN A 207 -17.23 1.20 15.97
N ASN A 208 -18.46 1.24 15.45
CA ASN A 208 -19.64 1.16 16.32
C ASN A 208 -19.65 -0.19 17.07
N PRO A 209 -20.12 -0.24 18.35
CA PRO A 209 -20.27 -1.48 19.11
C PRO A 209 -21.02 -2.63 18.42
N GLU A 210 -21.88 -2.32 17.44
CA GLU A 210 -22.55 -3.30 16.60
C GLU A 210 -21.59 -4.05 15.66
N PHE A 211 -20.51 -3.41 15.23
CA PHE A 211 -19.52 -3.97 14.30
C PHE A 211 -18.21 -4.35 15.00
N PHE A 212 -17.85 -3.68 16.10
CA PHE A 212 -16.59 -3.93 16.81
C PHE A 212 -16.69 -3.58 18.31
N PRO A 213 -16.13 -4.40 19.23
CA PRO A 213 -16.36 -4.24 20.67
C PRO A 213 -15.69 -3.01 21.31
N VAL A 214 -14.72 -2.37 20.63
CA VAL A 214 -14.02 -1.18 21.12
C VAL A 214 -14.34 0.01 20.22
N THR A 215 -14.93 1.06 20.80
CA THR A 215 -15.29 2.26 20.05
C THR A 215 -14.05 3.08 19.72
N PHE A 216 -14.00 3.67 18.53
CA PHE A 216 -12.90 4.53 18.11
C PHE A 216 -12.67 5.73 19.06
N SER A 217 -13.74 6.27 19.64
CA SER A 217 -13.68 7.33 20.65
C SER A 217 -13.00 6.89 21.97
N SER A 218 -12.94 5.58 22.26
CA SER A 218 -12.41 5.06 23.53
C SER A 218 -10.97 4.57 23.47
N VAL A 219 -10.35 4.52 22.27
CA VAL A 219 -8.97 4.04 22.13
C VAL A 219 -7.97 5.07 22.66
N ALA A 220 -6.83 4.60 23.16
CA ALA A 220 -5.92 5.38 24.00
C ALA A 220 -5.08 6.43 23.26
N CYS A 221 -4.83 6.27 21.95
CA CYS A 221 -4.03 7.23 21.20
C CYS A 221 -4.67 8.63 21.14
N GLN A 222 -3.84 9.65 20.94
CA GLN A 222 -4.34 10.97 20.58
C GLN A 222 -4.77 10.97 19.11
N LYS A 223 -5.88 11.65 18.81
CA LYS A 223 -6.50 11.69 17.48
C LYS A 223 -6.69 13.15 17.08
N GLU A 224 -6.12 13.54 15.95
CA GLU A 224 -6.33 14.86 15.35
C GLU A 224 -6.92 14.68 13.96
N PHE A 225 -7.94 15.46 13.60
CA PHE A 225 -8.56 15.43 12.27
C PHE A 225 -8.32 16.76 11.58
N LYS A 226 -7.71 16.70 10.40
CA LYS A 226 -7.47 17.86 9.54
C LYS A 226 -8.25 17.69 8.24
N TYR A 227 -9.28 18.51 8.11
CA TYR A 227 -9.89 18.77 6.82
C TYR A 227 -8.91 19.53 5.92
N PHE A 228 -8.78 19.12 4.67
CA PHE A 228 -8.06 19.86 3.65
C PHE A 228 -8.71 19.59 2.28
N SER A 229 -8.87 20.63 1.45
CA SER A 229 -9.64 20.59 0.20
C SER A 229 -8.72 20.53 -1.03
N PRO A 230 -9.24 20.10 -2.20
CA PRO A 230 -8.58 20.36 -3.47
C PRO A 230 -8.25 21.85 -3.63
N GLY A 231 -6.99 22.15 -3.98
CA GLY A 231 -6.45 23.52 -4.02
C GLY A 231 -5.59 23.87 -2.80
N ASP A 232 -5.77 23.21 -1.67
CA ASP A 232 -4.88 23.38 -0.51
C ASP A 232 -3.53 22.70 -0.72
N VAL A 233 -2.51 23.22 -0.02
CA VAL A 233 -1.18 22.60 0.05
C VAL A 233 -0.79 22.39 1.50
N LEU A 234 -0.69 21.13 1.91
CA LEU A 234 -0.16 20.74 3.21
C LEU A 234 1.36 20.73 3.15
N ARG A 235 2.03 21.27 4.17
CA ARG A 235 3.49 21.38 4.27
C ARG A 235 3.96 20.73 5.56
N PHE A 236 4.95 19.85 5.45
CA PHE A 236 5.53 19.12 6.59
C PHE A 236 6.97 19.58 6.85
N GLY A 237 7.47 19.35 8.07
CA GLY A 237 8.79 19.84 8.52
C GLY A 237 9.98 19.30 7.72
N SER A 238 9.80 18.18 7.02
CA SER A 238 10.78 17.61 6.09
C SER A 238 10.80 18.26 4.71
N GLY A 239 9.97 19.28 4.47
CA GLY A 239 9.83 19.91 3.17
C GLY A 239 8.88 19.15 2.22
N ILE A 240 8.26 18.05 2.66
CA ILE A 240 7.22 17.37 1.90
C ILE A 240 5.99 18.29 1.78
N GLU A 241 5.53 18.46 0.54
CA GLU A 241 4.24 19.06 0.22
C GLU A 241 3.23 17.98 -0.19
N VAL A 242 1.98 18.13 0.25
CA VAL A 242 0.89 17.23 -0.15
C VAL A 242 -0.30 18.02 -0.67
N LYS A 243 -0.78 17.63 -1.85
CA LYS A 243 -2.01 18.13 -2.49
C LYS A 243 -2.98 16.96 -2.73
N CYS A 244 -4.26 17.26 -2.92
CA CYS A 244 -5.24 16.27 -3.37
C CYS A 244 -6.00 16.69 -4.61
N TYR A 245 -6.60 15.69 -5.25
CA TYR A 245 -7.43 15.84 -6.44
C TYR A 245 -8.64 14.90 -6.36
N PRO A 246 -9.86 15.36 -6.67
CA PRO A 246 -11.05 14.51 -6.63
C PRO A 246 -11.05 13.49 -7.78
N LEU A 247 -11.42 12.26 -7.49
CA LEU A 247 -11.53 11.15 -8.44
C LEU A 247 -13.00 10.74 -8.64
N ARG A 248 -13.29 10.19 -9.82
CA ARG A 248 -14.60 9.62 -10.14
C ARG A 248 -14.72 8.22 -9.53
N HIS A 249 -15.53 8.11 -8.49
CA HIS A 249 -15.83 6.87 -7.79
C HIS A 249 -17.18 7.01 -7.05
N PRO A 250 -18.01 5.96 -6.92
CA PRO A 250 -19.20 6.01 -6.09
C PRO A 250 -18.89 6.48 -4.65
N GLY A 251 -19.57 7.53 -4.19
CA GLY A 251 -19.29 8.15 -2.88
C GLY A 251 -18.08 9.11 -2.85
N GLY A 252 -17.40 9.27 -3.99
CA GLY A 252 -16.18 10.07 -4.15
C GLY A 252 -14.93 9.33 -3.69
N SER A 253 -13.81 9.67 -4.31
CA SER A 253 -12.45 9.30 -3.88
C SER A 253 -11.50 10.46 -4.16
N PHE A 254 -10.30 10.42 -3.59
CA PHE A 254 -9.29 11.45 -3.76
C PHE A 254 -7.91 10.86 -3.98
N ALA A 255 -7.20 11.39 -4.97
CA ALA A 255 -5.77 11.14 -5.16
C ALA A 255 -4.95 12.05 -4.25
N TYR A 256 -3.77 11.58 -3.85
CA TYR A 256 -2.78 12.36 -3.09
C TYR A 256 -1.48 12.47 -3.88
N ARG A 257 -0.97 13.70 -4.03
CA ARG A 257 0.33 14.00 -4.63
C ARG A 257 1.29 14.51 -3.56
N PHE A 258 2.34 13.74 -3.32
CA PHE A 258 3.46 14.06 -2.45
C PHE A 258 4.60 14.61 -3.31
N VAL A 259 5.15 15.75 -2.91
CA VAL A 259 6.35 16.34 -3.54
C VAL A 259 7.41 16.50 -2.46
N THR A 260 8.58 15.90 -2.66
CA THR A 260 9.71 16.01 -1.73
C THR A 260 10.38 17.38 -1.85
N ALA A 261 11.27 17.74 -0.92
CA ALA A 261 12.00 19.01 -0.96
C ALA A 261 12.87 19.14 -2.23
N GLU A 262 13.33 18.00 -2.77
CA GLU A 262 14.14 17.88 -3.98
C GLU A 262 13.28 17.86 -5.26
N GLY A 263 11.96 17.96 -5.12
CA GLY A 263 11.01 17.97 -6.22
C GLY A 263 10.60 16.60 -6.74
N LYS A 264 10.98 15.50 -6.06
CA LYS A 264 10.52 14.16 -6.46
C LYS A 264 9.05 13.99 -6.16
N THR A 265 8.32 13.40 -7.11
CA THR A 265 6.86 13.33 -7.06
C THR A 265 6.39 11.89 -6.93
N PHE A 266 5.58 11.63 -5.90
CA PHE A 266 4.80 10.41 -5.75
C PHE A 266 3.30 10.72 -5.73
N ILE A 267 2.52 9.95 -6.50
CA ILE A 267 1.07 10.05 -6.54
C ILE A 267 0.44 8.71 -6.21
N PHE A 268 -0.54 8.72 -5.32
CA PHE A 268 -1.44 7.61 -5.08
C PHE A 268 -2.85 7.98 -5.53
N ALA A 269 -3.38 7.22 -6.49
CA ALA A 269 -4.71 7.42 -7.06
C ALA A 269 -5.39 6.06 -7.26
N THR A 270 -6.05 5.56 -6.23
CA THR A 270 -6.85 4.33 -6.30
C THR A 270 -8.33 4.67 -6.45
N ASP A 271 -9.14 3.70 -6.86
CA ASP A 271 -10.60 3.84 -6.91
C ASP A 271 -10.94 5.05 -7.77
N ALA A 272 -10.39 5.02 -8.98
CA ALA A 272 -10.54 6.04 -9.99
C ALA A 272 -11.12 5.38 -11.23
N GLU A 273 -12.13 6.00 -11.81
CA GLU A 273 -12.61 5.65 -13.14
C GLU A 273 -12.06 6.63 -14.16
N PHE A 274 -11.16 6.14 -15.00
CA PHE A 274 -10.75 6.78 -16.24
C PHE A 274 -11.30 5.92 -17.39
N THR A 275 -12.02 6.53 -18.33
CA THR A 275 -12.57 5.85 -19.51
C THR A 275 -12.04 6.47 -20.80
N GLY A 276 -12.21 5.77 -21.94
CA GLY A 276 -11.79 6.30 -23.24
C GLY A 276 -12.56 7.56 -23.70
N GLN A 277 -13.72 7.83 -23.11
CA GLN A 277 -14.46 9.09 -23.34
C GLN A 277 -13.85 10.26 -22.54
N ASP A 278 -12.99 9.97 -21.56
CA ASP A 278 -12.44 10.91 -20.62
C ASP A 278 -11.08 11.49 -21.06
N MET A 279 -10.76 11.49 -22.36
CA MET A 279 -9.55 12.18 -22.85
C MET A 279 -9.51 13.64 -22.41
N GLU A 280 -10.67 14.31 -22.33
CA GLU A 280 -10.80 15.66 -21.76
C GLU A 280 -10.48 15.70 -20.26
N ILE A 281 -10.88 14.69 -19.46
CA ILE A 281 -10.55 14.61 -18.03
C ILE A 281 -9.06 14.32 -17.82
N ILE A 282 -8.44 13.50 -18.69
CA ILE A 282 -7.00 13.28 -18.69
C ILE A 282 -6.27 14.60 -18.92
N HIS A 283 -6.81 15.48 -19.77
CA HIS A 283 -6.29 16.83 -19.98
C HIS A 283 -6.53 17.75 -18.76
N ASP A 284 -7.72 17.77 -18.18
CA ASP A 284 -8.04 18.62 -17.02
C ASP A 284 -7.26 18.23 -15.76
N SER A 285 -6.94 16.95 -15.61
CA SER A 285 -6.15 16.41 -14.50
C SER A 285 -4.63 16.44 -14.75
N MET A 286 -4.19 16.85 -15.95
CA MET A 286 -2.78 16.84 -16.38
C MET A 286 -1.88 17.54 -15.35
N ASP A 287 -2.23 18.74 -14.90
CA ASP A 287 -1.41 19.51 -13.94
C ASP A 287 -1.16 18.75 -12.62
N PHE A 288 -2.13 17.92 -12.20
CA PHE A 288 -1.99 17.13 -10.99
C PHE A 288 -1.16 15.86 -11.21
N PHE A 289 -1.26 15.19 -12.35
CA PHE A 289 -0.59 13.89 -12.58
C PHE A 289 0.74 13.99 -13.31
N GLN A 290 0.98 15.08 -14.02
CA GLN A 290 2.10 15.18 -14.95
C GLN A 290 3.45 15.04 -14.25
N GLY A 291 4.35 14.30 -14.92
CA GLY A 291 5.76 14.19 -14.57
C GLY A 291 6.04 13.43 -13.27
N ALA A 292 5.07 12.66 -12.73
CA ALA A 292 5.28 11.91 -11.51
C ALA A 292 6.44 10.90 -11.65
N ASP A 293 7.32 10.85 -10.65
CA ASP A 293 8.38 9.84 -10.57
C ASP A 293 7.77 8.46 -10.25
N LEU A 294 6.71 8.44 -9.45
CA LEU A 294 5.95 7.25 -9.08
C LEU A 294 4.46 7.55 -9.07
N LEU A 295 3.67 6.79 -9.83
CA LEU A 295 2.22 6.77 -9.78
C LEU A 295 1.76 5.37 -9.41
N ILE A 296 1.05 5.24 -8.30
CA ILE A 296 0.30 4.03 -7.96
C ILE A 296 -1.15 4.28 -8.35
N LEU A 297 -1.65 3.49 -9.31
CA LEU A 297 -2.98 3.67 -9.90
C LEU A 297 -3.73 2.34 -9.92
N ASP A 298 -5.04 2.42 -9.63
CA ASP A 298 -5.98 1.31 -9.78
C ASP A 298 -5.90 0.71 -11.20
N ALA A 299 -5.82 -0.61 -11.27
CA ALA A 299 -5.93 -1.36 -12.52
C ALA A 299 -6.74 -2.65 -12.28
N GLN A 300 -7.86 -2.53 -11.56
CA GLN A 300 -8.64 -3.68 -11.09
C GLN A 300 -9.19 -4.53 -12.25
N TYR A 301 -9.49 -3.92 -13.39
CA TYR A 301 -10.21 -4.57 -14.48
C TYR A 301 -9.38 -4.84 -15.73
N THR A 302 -9.81 -5.87 -16.46
CA THR A 302 -9.43 -6.04 -17.87
C THR A 302 -10.14 -5.01 -18.75
N LEU A 303 -9.68 -4.83 -19.99
CA LEU A 303 -10.36 -3.97 -20.96
C LEU A 303 -11.82 -4.41 -21.18
N ASP A 304 -12.07 -5.70 -21.40
CA ASP A 304 -13.42 -6.23 -21.65
C ASP A 304 -14.36 -5.98 -20.47
N GLU A 305 -13.87 -6.22 -19.25
CA GLU A 305 -14.67 -5.98 -18.05
C GLU A 305 -15.02 -4.51 -17.86
N SER A 306 -14.12 -3.59 -18.23
CA SER A 306 -14.35 -2.15 -18.08
C SER A 306 -15.54 -1.65 -18.90
N PHE A 307 -15.88 -2.30 -20.01
CA PHE A 307 -17.10 -1.97 -20.77
C PHE A 307 -18.38 -2.40 -20.04
N SER A 308 -18.33 -3.50 -19.29
CA SER A 308 -19.48 -4.04 -18.54
C SER A 308 -19.64 -3.44 -17.13
N LYS A 309 -18.57 -2.85 -16.59
CA LYS A 309 -18.48 -2.29 -15.23
C LYS A 309 -18.33 -0.76 -15.25
N PHE A 310 -18.91 -0.11 -16.25
CA PHE A 310 -18.98 1.36 -16.31
C PHE A 310 -19.72 1.90 -15.07
N ASP A 311 -19.24 3.02 -14.51
CA ASP A 311 -19.68 3.67 -13.27
C ASP A 311 -19.35 2.90 -11.98
N TRP A 312 -18.56 1.84 -12.04
CA TRP A 312 -18.13 1.12 -10.83
C TRP A 312 -16.95 1.80 -10.13
N GLY A 313 -16.32 2.80 -10.78
CA GLY A 313 -15.31 3.62 -10.12
C GLY A 313 -13.88 3.04 -10.16
N HIS A 314 -13.58 2.13 -11.09
CA HIS A 314 -12.27 1.49 -11.20
C HIS A 314 -11.73 1.54 -12.63
N THR A 315 -10.42 1.36 -12.78
CA THR A 315 -9.71 1.58 -14.04
C THR A 315 -9.23 0.26 -14.64
N SER A 316 -9.24 0.17 -15.97
CA SER A 316 -8.63 -0.98 -16.66
C SER A 316 -7.12 -0.79 -16.80
N TYR A 317 -6.35 -1.89 -16.84
CA TYR A 317 -4.90 -1.80 -17.04
C TYR A 317 -4.51 -1.00 -18.30
N THR A 318 -5.29 -1.12 -19.39
CA THR A 318 -5.04 -0.37 -20.64
C THR A 318 -5.17 1.13 -20.41
N MET A 319 -6.16 1.55 -19.63
CA MET A 319 -6.39 2.95 -19.36
C MET A 319 -5.40 3.52 -18.35
N ALA A 320 -4.99 2.73 -17.35
CA ALA A 320 -3.91 3.12 -16.45
C ALA A 320 -2.62 3.42 -17.23
N VAL A 321 -2.28 2.58 -18.22
CA VAL A 321 -1.11 2.79 -19.09
C VAL A 321 -1.28 4.00 -20.01
N ASN A 322 -2.46 4.21 -20.59
CA ASN A 322 -2.75 5.39 -21.42
C ASN A 322 -2.59 6.69 -20.60
N CYS A 323 -3.13 6.71 -19.38
CA CYS A 323 -3.03 7.84 -18.48
C CYS A 323 -1.58 8.12 -18.10
N ALA A 324 -0.85 7.10 -17.62
CA ALA A 324 0.57 7.24 -17.25
C ALA A 324 1.45 7.69 -18.42
N THR A 325 1.17 7.20 -19.63
CA THR A 325 1.87 7.63 -20.84
C THR A 325 1.58 9.10 -21.16
N SER A 326 0.31 9.49 -21.12
CA SER A 326 -0.14 10.86 -21.42
C SER A 326 0.40 11.88 -20.41
N TRP A 327 0.44 11.49 -19.12
CA TRP A 327 0.97 12.30 -18.04
C TRP A 327 2.51 12.25 -17.93
N ASN A 328 3.21 11.54 -18.82
CA ASN A 328 4.68 11.40 -18.81
C ASN A 328 5.22 10.91 -17.44
N VAL A 329 4.55 9.91 -16.88
CA VAL A 329 4.94 9.24 -15.63
C VAL A 329 6.17 8.37 -15.87
N LYS A 330 7.09 8.32 -14.89
CA LYS A 330 8.29 7.47 -14.97
C LYS A 330 8.03 6.04 -14.53
N ASN A 331 7.36 5.84 -13.40
CA ASN A 331 7.02 4.52 -12.87
C ASN A 331 5.52 4.44 -12.57
N LEU A 332 4.80 3.57 -13.28
CA LEU A 332 3.41 3.22 -13.01
C LEU A 332 3.38 1.90 -12.22
N VAL A 333 2.66 1.88 -11.10
CA VAL A 333 2.41 0.67 -10.32
C VAL A 333 0.92 0.34 -10.41
N LEU A 334 0.61 -0.83 -10.98
CA LEU A 334 -0.75 -1.34 -11.12
C LEU A 334 -1.19 -1.98 -9.80
N THR A 335 -2.23 -1.44 -9.17
CA THR A 335 -2.72 -1.90 -7.86
C THR A 335 -4.23 -2.14 -7.86
N HIS A 336 -4.80 -2.34 -6.67
CA HIS A 336 -6.22 -2.56 -6.43
C HIS A 336 -6.74 -3.84 -7.10
N HIS A 337 -5.97 -4.92 -6.98
CA HIS A 337 -6.22 -6.16 -7.72
C HIS A 337 -7.60 -6.74 -7.39
N GLU A 338 -8.28 -7.27 -8.41
CA GLU A 338 -9.60 -7.89 -8.26
C GLU A 338 -9.54 -9.13 -7.34
N PRO A 339 -10.35 -9.20 -6.25
CA PRO A 339 -10.39 -10.33 -5.30
C PRO A 339 -10.57 -11.72 -5.88
N THR A 340 -11.24 -11.84 -7.01
CA THR A 340 -11.51 -13.13 -7.64
C THR A 340 -10.37 -13.61 -8.56
N TYR A 341 -9.36 -12.77 -8.82
CA TYR A 341 -8.26 -13.13 -9.71
C TYR A 341 -7.16 -13.90 -8.99
N THR A 342 -6.75 -15.00 -9.62
CA THR A 342 -5.55 -15.75 -9.23
C THR A 342 -4.28 -14.95 -9.52
N ASP A 343 -3.18 -15.28 -8.85
CA ASP A 343 -1.88 -14.67 -9.13
C ASP A 343 -1.42 -14.83 -10.58
N GLN A 344 -1.84 -15.91 -11.25
CA GLN A 344 -1.60 -16.13 -12.66
C GLN A 344 -2.36 -15.08 -13.50
N LYS A 345 -3.65 -14.89 -13.23
CA LYS A 345 -4.47 -13.90 -13.97
C LYS A 345 -3.97 -12.48 -13.76
N ILE A 346 -3.57 -12.13 -12.53
CA ILE A 346 -2.99 -10.82 -12.21
C ILE A 346 -1.67 -10.62 -12.99
N HIS A 347 -0.83 -11.66 -13.09
CA HIS A 347 0.40 -11.57 -13.86
C HIS A 347 0.16 -11.44 -15.37
N GLU A 348 -0.81 -12.17 -15.92
CA GLU A 348 -1.23 -12.04 -17.33
C GLU A 348 -1.70 -10.60 -17.66
N ILE A 349 -2.42 -9.95 -16.73
CA ILE A 349 -2.83 -8.55 -16.86
C ILE A 349 -1.62 -7.61 -16.86
N PHE A 350 -0.64 -7.88 -16.00
CA PHE A 350 0.60 -7.10 -15.98
C PHE A 350 1.39 -7.25 -17.29
N GLU A 351 1.53 -8.47 -17.81
CA GLU A 351 2.19 -8.70 -19.11
C GLU A 351 1.45 -7.97 -20.24
N ALA A 352 0.12 -8.06 -20.28
CA ALA A 352 -0.70 -7.33 -21.25
C ALA A 352 -0.55 -5.80 -21.15
N ALA A 353 -0.36 -5.28 -19.93
CA ALA A 353 -0.09 -3.85 -19.74
C ALA A 353 1.29 -3.44 -20.26
N VAL A 354 2.31 -4.28 -20.11
CA VAL A 354 3.65 -4.07 -20.67
C VAL A 354 3.62 -4.11 -22.19
N ASP A 355 2.92 -5.08 -22.77
CA ASP A 355 2.73 -5.17 -24.23
C ASP A 355 2.01 -3.93 -24.78
N HIS A 356 0.94 -3.50 -24.10
CA HIS A 356 0.19 -2.28 -24.47
C HIS A 356 1.06 -1.02 -24.42
N LYS A 357 1.90 -0.88 -23.38
CA LYS A 357 2.89 0.21 -23.28
C LYS A 357 3.87 0.21 -24.46
N ASP A 358 4.33 -0.96 -24.88
CA ASP A 358 5.27 -1.09 -26.00
C ASP A 358 4.59 -0.74 -27.33
N LEU A 359 3.32 -1.11 -27.51
CA LEU A 359 2.51 -0.70 -28.67
C LEU A 359 2.32 0.83 -28.75
N LEU A 360 2.19 1.51 -27.60
CA LEU A 360 2.14 2.97 -27.52
C LEU A 360 3.50 3.66 -27.77
N GLY A 361 4.60 2.90 -27.81
CA GLY A 361 5.95 3.45 -27.93
C GLY A 361 6.43 4.21 -26.69
N ALA A 362 5.81 3.96 -25.52
CA ALA A 362 6.11 4.64 -24.26
C ALA A 362 7.40 4.12 -23.60
N LYS A 363 8.55 4.38 -24.24
CA LYS A 363 9.86 3.82 -23.84
C LYS A 363 10.36 4.26 -22.46
N ASN A 364 9.94 5.43 -21.99
CA ASN A 364 10.39 6.00 -20.71
C ASN A 364 9.53 5.57 -19.52
N LEU A 365 8.35 4.99 -19.77
CA LEU A 365 7.47 4.48 -18.74
C LEU A 365 7.94 3.09 -18.30
N LYS A 366 8.04 2.87 -16.98
CA LYS A 366 8.22 1.55 -16.38
C LYS A 366 6.93 1.14 -15.69
N ILE A 367 6.48 -0.09 -15.93
CA ILE A 367 5.29 -0.65 -15.27
C ILE A 367 5.73 -1.66 -14.22
N HIS A 368 5.10 -1.60 -13.06
CA HIS A 368 5.33 -2.48 -11.92
C HIS A 368 4.01 -3.12 -11.50
N LEU A 369 4.05 -4.39 -11.11
CA LEU A 369 2.92 -5.08 -10.52
C LEU A 369 2.93 -4.89 -9.00
N ALA A 370 1.92 -4.24 -8.43
CA ALA A 370 1.83 -4.05 -6.99
C ALA A 370 1.75 -5.40 -6.25
N ARG A 371 2.57 -5.57 -5.21
CA ARG A 371 2.50 -6.67 -4.23
C ARG A 371 2.94 -6.15 -2.87
N GLU A 372 2.46 -6.77 -1.80
CA GLU A 372 2.90 -6.44 -0.45
C GLU A 372 4.42 -6.59 -0.31
N GLY A 373 5.06 -5.62 0.32
CA GLY A 373 6.50 -5.59 0.56
C GLY A 373 7.32 -4.86 -0.50
N LEU A 374 6.76 -4.51 -1.67
CA LEU A 374 7.48 -3.68 -2.64
C LEU A 374 7.85 -2.32 -2.04
N ARG A 375 9.03 -1.84 -2.40
CA ARG A 375 9.61 -0.56 -1.96
C ARG A 375 10.10 0.25 -3.13
N PHE A 376 9.84 1.54 -3.10
CA PHE A 376 10.33 2.52 -4.06
C PHE A 376 11.06 3.62 -3.31
N HIS A 377 12.21 4.02 -3.84
CA HIS A 377 13.06 5.09 -3.32
C HIS A 377 12.94 6.27 -4.26
N LEU A 378 12.49 7.42 -3.75
CA LEU A 378 12.26 8.63 -4.54
C LEU A 378 13.50 9.51 -4.57
#